data_AF-A0A7J7J5S1-F1
#
_entry.id   AF-A0A7J7J5S1-F1
#
_cell.length_a   1.000
_cell.length_b   1.000
_cell.length_c   1.000
_cell.angle_alpha   90.00
_cell.angle_beta   90.00
_cell.angle_gamma   90.00
#
_symmetry.space_group_name_H-M   'P 1'
#
loop_
_entity.id
_entity.type
_entity.pdbx_description
1 polymer ?
#
loop_
_entity_poly.entity_id
_entity_poly.type
_entity_poly.pdbx_seq_one_letter_code
_entity_poly.pdbx_strand_id
1 'polypeptide(L)' 'MAHYYIGFKLEGKWSSWSSWSKCSKTCDGGSQSRSRVCQKPKYLKYVHNRVVPFRCSGSSSETRACNTQGCPGKL' A
#
# COMPACT_ATOMS: atom_id res chain seq x y z
N MET A 1 32.46 -4.02 -19.30
CA MET A 1 31.12 -4.44 -19.74
C MET A 1 30.09 -3.89 -18.77
N ALA A 2 29.57 -2.69 -19.05
CA ALA A 2 28.64 -2.01 -18.16
C ALA A 2 27.30 -2.75 -18.19
N HIS A 3 26.90 -3.30 -17.05
CA HIS A 3 25.57 -3.87 -16.86
C HIS A 3 24.55 -2.72 -16.86
N TYR A 4 24.12 -2.32 -18.06
CA TYR A 4 23.05 -1.36 -18.29
C TYR A 4 21.73 -1.99 -17.83
N TYR A 5 21.45 -1.92 -16.53
CA TYR A 5 20.08 -1.96 -16.04
C TYR A 5 19.44 -0.64 -16.47
N ILE A 6 18.96 -0.60 -17.71
CA ILE A 6 17.98 0.39 -18.15
C ILE A 6 16.85 0.27 -17.14
N GLY A 7 16.68 1.30 -16.31
CA GLY A 7 15.60 1.39 -15.35
C GLY A 7 14.25 1.52 -16.04
N PHE A 8 13.80 0.50 -16.77
CA PHE A 8 12.41 0.37 -17.17
C PHE A 8 11.64 -0.19 -15.98
N LYS A 9 11.48 0.64 -14.95
CA LYS A 9 10.51 0.37 -13.90
C LYS A 9 9.13 0.52 -14.53
N LEU A 10 8.53 -0.58 -14.93
CA LEU A 10 7.09 -0.61 -15.17
C LEU A 10 6.43 -0.35 -13.82
N GLU A 11 5.84 0.84 -13.67
CA GLU A 11 5.08 1.15 -12.48
C GLU A 11 3.79 0.33 -12.49
N GLY A 12 3.67 -0.57 -11.53
CA GLY A 12 2.42 -1.24 -11.23
C GLY A 12 1.39 -0.21 -10.77
N LYS A 13 0.11 -0.50 -11.01
CA LYS A 13 -0.98 0.38 -10.55
C LYS A 13 -1.50 -0.15 -9.22
N TRP A 14 -1.61 0.72 -8.23
CA TRP A 14 -2.31 0.38 -7.00
C TRP A 14 -3.81 0.21 -7.28
N SER A 15 -4.43 -0.79 -6.66
CA SER A 15 -5.88 -0.81 -6.49
C SER A 15 -6.31 0.38 -5.63
N SER A 16 -7.62 0.65 -5.61
CA SER A 16 -8.20 1.45 -4.53
C SER A 16 -7.81 0.86 -3.18
N TRP A 17 -7.61 1.74 -2.20
CA TRP A 17 -7.48 1.32 -0.81
C TRP A 17 -8.73 0.58 -0.35
N SER A 18 -8.55 -0.42 0.50
CA SER A 18 -9.63 -0.99 1.29
C SER A 18 -10.24 0.07 2.20
N SER A 19 -11.43 -0.21 2.70
CA SER A 19 -11.94 0.48 3.88
C SER A 19 -10.96 0.32 5.04
N TRP A 20 -10.95 1.30 5.94
CA TRP A 20 -10.25 1.18 7.21
C TRP A 20 -10.84 0.04 8.03
N SER A 21 -9.99 -0.70 8.74
CA SER A 21 -10.42 -1.64 9.76
C SER A 21 -11.18 -0.91 10.86
N LYS A 22 -11.91 -1.66 11.69
CA LYS A 22 -12.40 -1.12 12.96
C LYS A 22 -11.22 -0.59 13.78
N CYS A 23 -11.44 0.50 14.50
CA CYS A 23 -10.45 1.00 15.45
C CYS A 23 -10.25 -0.02 16.56
N SER A 24 -9.00 -0.25 16.96
CA SER A 24 -8.67 -1.20 18.03
C SER A 24 -9.23 -0.83 19.41
N LYS A 25 -9.54 0.46 19.63
CA LYS A 25 -10.20 0.95 20.83
C LYS A 25 -11.34 1.88 20.46
N THR A 26 -12.31 2.02 21.36
CA THR A 26 -13.45 2.95 21.21
C THR A 26 -13.17 4.33 21.80
N CYS A 27 -12.11 4.49 22.59
CA CYS A 27 -11.66 5.72 23.24
C CYS A 27 -10.19 5.59 23.69
N ASP A 28 -9.60 6.68 24.20
CA ASP A 28 -8.21 6.80 24.67
C ASP A 28 -7.15 6.43 23.62
N GLY A 29 -7.46 6.61 22.33
CA GLY A 29 -6.55 6.34 21.24
C GLY A 29 -6.40 4.85 20.93
N GLY A 30 -6.94 4.46 19.78
CA GLY A 30 -6.70 3.19 19.11
C GLY A 30 -5.96 3.38 17.79
N SER A 31 -5.86 2.29 17.03
CA SER A 31 -5.29 2.29 15.68
C SER A 31 -6.22 1.54 14.73
N GLN A 32 -6.23 1.99 13.48
CA GLN A 32 -6.91 1.33 12.38
C GLN A 32 -5.97 1.27 11.19
N SER A 33 -6.13 0.23 10.37
CA SER A 33 -5.28 -0.01 9.21
C SER A 33 -6.12 -0.21 7.96
N ARG A 34 -5.53 0.08 6.81
CA ARG A 34 -6.09 -0.25 5.49
C ARG A 34 -5.00 -0.79 4.59
N SER A 35 -5.40 -1.53 3.57
CA SER A 35 -4.47 -2.14 2.63
C SER A 35 -4.86 -1.86 1.19
N ARG A 36 -3.93 -2.01 0.27
CA ARG A 36 -4.14 -1.93 -1.18
C ARG A 36 -3.27 -2.98 -1.88
N VAL A 37 -3.69 -3.38 -3.06
CA VAL A 37 -3.02 -4.43 -3.83
C VAL A 37 -2.29 -3.81 -5.01
N CYS A 38 -1.02 -4.20 -5.21
CA CYS A 38 -0.26 -3.81 -6.39
C CYS A 38 -0.75 -4.65 -7.58
N GLN A 39 -1.52 -4.04 -8.47
CA GLN A 39 -2.10 -4.72 -9.61
C GLN A 39 -1.13 -4.74 -10.79
N LYS A 40 -1.14 -5.86 -11.51
CA LYS A 40 -0.40 -6.00 -12.76
C LYS A 40 -0.82 -4.90 -13.74
N PRO A 41 0.12 -4.27 -14.45
CA PRO A 41 -0.22 -3.30 -15.47
C PRO A 41 -1.04 -3.99 -16.58
N LYS A 42 -1.93 -3.23 -17.22
CA LYS A 42 -2.78 -3.71 -18.32
C LYS A 42 -1.96 -4.27 -19.49
N TYR A 43 -0.76 -3.73 -19.70
CA TYR A 43 0.16 -4.14 -20.74
C TYR A 43 1.51 -4.51 -20.10
N LEU A 44 2.01 -5.70 -20.42
CA LEU A 44 3.34 -6.15 -20.03
C LEU A 44 4.37 -5.64 -21.05
N LYS A 45 5.57 -5.26 -20.60
CA LYS A 45 6.70 -5.03 -21.51
C LYS A 45 7.56 -6.28 -21.56
N TYR A 46 8.09 -6.54 -22.76
CA TYR A 46 8.99 -7.64 -23.01
C TYR A 46 10.34 -7.12 -23.48
N VAL A 47 11.44 -7.69 -22.98
CA VAL A 47 12.81 -7.44 -23.45
C VAL A 47 13.47 -8.80 -23.63
N HIS A 48 14.06 -9.05 -24.81
CA HIS A 48 14.65 -10.35 -25.17
C HIS A 48 13.71 -11.54 -24.88
N ASN A 49 12.43 -11.40 -25.28
CA ASN A 49 11.38 -12.40 -25.07
C ASN A 49 11.08 -12.74 -23.58
N ARG A 50 11.44 -11.85 -22.64
CA ARG A 50 11.11 -12.00 -21.21
C ARG A 50 10.28 -10.83 -20.71
N VAL A 51 9.33 -11.12 -19.81
CA VAL A 51 8.51 -10.09 -19.15
C VAL A 51 9.39 -9.24 -18.23
N VAL A 52 9.30 -7.93 -18.37
CA VAL A 52 9.93 -6.97 -17.45
C VAL A 52 9.14 -6.96 -16.14
N PRO A 53 9.77 -7.22 -14.97
CA PRO A 53 9.11 -7.14 -13.69
C PRO A 53 8.52 -5.75 -13.43
N PHE A 54 7.35 -5.69 -12.79
CA PHE A 54 6.73 -4.45 -12.37
C PHE A 54 6.75 -4.32 -10.84
N ARG A 55 6.72 -3.09 -10.33
CA ARG A 55 6.59 -2.79 -8.91
C ARG A 55 5.73 -1.55 -8.71
N CYS A 56 4.97 -1.50 -7.63
CA CYS A 56 4.29 -0.27 -7.23
C CYS A 56 5.16 0.51 -6.25
N SER A 57 5.27 1.82 -6.45
CA SER A 57 6.00 2.72 -5.55
C SER A 57 5.16 2.99 -4.28
N GLY A 58 5.78 2.88 -3.10
CA GLY A 58 5.14 3.09 -1.79
C GLY A 58 4.65 1.81 -1.09
N SER A 59 4.01 1.98 0.07
CA SER A 59 3.57 0.86 0.93
C SER A 59 2.24 0.25 0.49
N SER A 60 2.06 -1.05 0.71
CA SER A 60 0.79 -1.78 0.52
C SER A 60 -0.17 -1.66 1.71
N SER A 61 0.30 -1.11 2.82
CA SER A 61 -0.44 -0.96 4.07
C SER A 61 -0.25 0.46 4.62
N GLU A 62 -1.27 0.95 5.31
CA GLU A 62 -1.28 2.21 6.03
C GLU A 62 -1.98 2.03 7.37
N THR A 63 -1.46 2.67 8.41
CA THR A 63 -2.01 2.66 9.76
C THR A 63 -2.15 4.09 10.25
N ARG A 64 -3.23 4.40 10.96
CA ARG A 64 -3.44 5.70 11.59
C ARG A 64 -4.10 5.56 12.96
N ALA A 65 -3.91 6.59 13.79
CA ALA A 65 -4.63 6.74 15.04
C ALA A 65 -6.14 6.93 14.80
N CYS A 66 -6.95 6.49 15.76
CA CYS A 66 -8.39 6.68 15.77
C CYS A 66 -8.91 6.74 17.20
N ASN A 67 -10.13 7.25 17.38
CA ASN A 67 -10.82 7.33 18.67
C ASN A 67 -9.95 7.96 19.79
N THR A 68 -9.37 9.13 19.52
CA THR A 68 -8.47 9.85 20.44
C THR A 68 -9.21 10.61 21.54
N GLN A 69 -10.53 10.62 21.53
CA GLN A 69 -11.33 11.13 22.64
C GLN A 69 -11.11 10.33 23.92
N GLY A 70 -11.23 10.99 25.07
CA GLY A 70 -11.21 10.33 26.37
C GLY A 70 -12.35 9.32 26.53
N CYS A 71 -12.11 8.26 27.29
CA CYS A 71 -13.15 7.31 27.63
C CYS A 71 -14.20 7.89 28.60
N PRO A 72 -15.50 7.63 28.38
CA PRO A 72 -16.53 7.99 29.36
C PRO A 72 -16.24 7.33 30.70
N GLY A 73 -16.33 8.10 31.79
CA GLY A 73 -16.14 7.59 33.16
C GLY A 73 -14.69 7.56 33.66
N LYS A 74 -13.72 8.04 32.87
CA LYS A 74 -12.42 8.44 33.40
C LYS A 74 -12.54 9.86 33.97
N LEU A 75 -12.89 9.93 35.25
CA LEU A 75 -12.73 11.13 36.10
C LEU A 75 -11.29 11.22 36.59
#